data_AF-A0A1F8P0C6-F1
#
_entry.id   AF-A0A1F8P0C6-F1
#
_cell.length_a   1.000
_cell.length_b   1.000
_cell.length_c   1.000
_cell.angle_alpha   90.00
_cell.angle_beta   90.00
_cell.angle_gamma   90.00
#
_symmetry.space_group_name_H-M   'P 1'
#
loop_
_entity.id
_entity.type
_entity.pdbx_description
1 polymer ?
#
loop_
_entity_poly.entity_id
_entity_poly.type
_entity_poly.pdbx_seq_one_letter_code
_entity_poly.pdbx_strand_id
1 'polypeptide(L)'
;MIPERGEPNFAFEQLIGAGPNCMVQQDRVRVENVKTASGARILLGVVADGHAMAGESAQVVINHVFEAVRRSRDKDLNAVLRRGLESGSQAIMGKRGQVAVTALAIRGNRYHFASVGHTKVFLIREGRARLLNQGMNDLLGASGSPQILTNSSEGDLLVPGDQMVLASDGLTRINPEDGKPFVDPKDLPGYIEGNSPREAARHMISIAMGRDVDDNVSVIVIQVPGSEKALRWRWAYAAIPAGLALIVFALLLGLPPSKGDVAPAPIDYGYGVILSGSAFIQTAEGESRRVDKLGTIPPMAI
;
A
#
# COMPACT_ATOMS: atom_id res chain seq x y z
N MET A 1 30.49 5.67 -12.08
CA MET A 1 29.33 5.06 -12.78
C MET A 1 28.26 4.84 -11.71
N ILE A 2 27.22 5.68 -11.69
CA ILE A 2 26.13 5.57 -10.71
C ILE A 2 25.30 4.36 -11.14
N PRO A 3 25.09 3.33 -10.30
CA PRO A 3 24.27 2.19 -10.69
C PRO A 3 22.86 2.71 -11.01
N GLU A 4 22.29 2.27 -12.14
CA GLU A 4 20.86 2.43 -12.41
C GLU A 4 20.10 1.89 -11.20
N ARG A 5 19.47 2.81 -10.46
CA ARG A 5 18.62 2.45 -9.33
C ARG A 5 17.37 1.79 -9.89
N GLY A 6 16.97 0.66 -9.31
CA GLY A 6 15.80 -0.08 -9.76
C GLY A 6 14.54 0.79 -9.77
N GLU A 7 13.62 0.50 -10.68
CA GLU A 7 12.31 1.13 -10.71
C GLU A 7 11.51 0.72 -9.46
N PRO A 8 10.71 1.63 -8.85
CA PRO A 8 9.87 1.26 -7.72
C PRO A 8 8.91 0.12 -8.04
N ASN A 9 8.82 -0.83 -7.11
CA ASN A 9 7.84 -1.91 -7.19
C ASN A 9 6.56 -1.46 -6.49
N PHE A 10 5.41 -1.85 -7.01
CA PHE A 10 4.13 -1.42 -6.46
C PHE A 10 3.03 -2.46 -6.68
N ALA A 11 2.03 -2.42 -5.83
CA ALA A 11 0.80 -3.15 -5.99
C ALA A 11 -0.34 -2.39 -5.32
N PHE A 12 -1.55 -2.79 -5.63
CA PHE A 12 -2.74 -2.33 -4.94
C PHE A 12 -3.67 -3.51 -4.71
N GLU A 13 -4.51 -3.39 -3.70
CA GLU A 13 -5.63 -4.29 -3.45
C GLU A 13 -6.83 -3.45 -3.01
N GLN A 14 -8.04 -3.96 -3.27
CA GLN A 14 -9.28 -3.36 -2.81
C GLN A 14 -10.27 -4.42 -2.37
N LEU A 15 -11.15 -4.05 -1.45
CA LEU A 15 -12.20 -4.91 -0.92
C LEU A 15 -13.45 -4.07 -0.57
N ILE A 16 -14.61 -4.70 -0.69
CA ILE A 16 -15.87 -4.22 -0.11
C ILE A 16 -15.99 -4.82 1.31
N GLY A 17 -16.11 -3.98 2.33
CA GLY A 17 -16.33 -4.41 3.71
C GLY A 17 -17.70 -5.07 3.95
N ALA A 18 -17.92 -5.56 5.17
CA ALA A 18 -19.13 -6.29 5.54
C ALA A 18 -20.29 -5.40 6.04
N GLY A 19 -20.13 -4.07 5.99
CA GLY A 19 -21.09 -3.13 6.55
C GLY A 19 -22.39 -3.03 5.76
N PRO A 20 -23.49 -2.55 6.38
CA PRO A 20 -24.80 -2.43 5.75
C PRO A 20 -24.81 -1.44 4.57
N ASN A 21 -23.87 -0.50 4.54
CA ASN A 21 -23.71 0.47 3.45
C ASN A 21 -22.73 0.00 2.35
N CYS A 22 -22.08 -1.16 2.53
CA CYS A 22 -21.08 -1.72 1.62
C CYS A 22 -21.68 -2.66 0.58
N MET A 23 -22.75 -2.24 -0.10
CA MET A 23 -23.35 -3.07 -1.17
C MET A 23 -22.63 -2.95 -2.51
N VAL A 24 -21.85 -1.87 -2.71
CA VAL A 24 -21.18 -1.55 -3.97
C VAL A 24 -19.79 -1.02 -3.67
N GLN A 25 -18.82 -1.35 -4.53
CA GLN A 25 -17.49 -0.75 -4.46
C GLN A 25 -17.56 0.71 -4.91
N GLN A 26 -17.34 1.65 -3.99
CA GLN A 26 -17.31 3.08 -4.20
C GLN A 26 -15.88 3.61 -4.28
N ASP A 27 -14.94 2.93 -3.61
CA ASP A 27 -13.53 3.22 -3.77
C ASP A 27 -13.03 2.91 -5.17
N ARG A 28 -12.11 3.73 -5.67
CA ARG A 28 -11.32 3.48 -6.88
C ARG A 28 -9.85 3.66 -6.57
N VAL A 29 -9.05 2.79 -7.14
CA VAL A 29 -7.60 2.85 -7.03
C VAL A 29 -6.96 2.65 -8.38
N ARG A 30 -5.85 3.34 -8.62
CA ARG A 30 -5.03 3.11 -9.81
C ARG A 30 -3.59 3.46 -9.52
N VAL A 31 -2.68 2.58 -9.90
CA VAL A 31 -1.24 2.83 -9.89
C VAL A 31 -0.58 2.30 -11.15
N GLU A 32 0.19 3.14 -11.83
CA GLU A 32 0.93 2.76 -13.05
C GLU A 32 2.09 3.72 -13.33
N ASN A 33 3.01 3.26 -14.19
CA ASN A 33 4.03 4.11 -14.78
C ASN A 33 3.43 4.92 -15.93
N VAL A 34 3.35 6.24 -15.75
CA VAL A 34 2.82 7.20 -16.71
C VAL A 34 3.98 7.90 -17.42
N LYS A 35 3.90 7.99 -18.76
CA LYS A 35 4.79 8.83 -19.56
C LYS A 35 4.13 10.17 -19.81
N THR A 36 4.80 11.26 -19.46
CA THR A 36 4.32 12.63 -19.71
C THR A 36 4.51 13.03 -21.19
N ALA A 37 3.88 14.13 -21.61
CA ALA A 37 4.06 14.70 -22.94
C ALA A 37 5.50 15.19 -23.19
N SER A 38 6.25 15.51 -22.13
CA SER A 38 7.69 15.79 -22.20
C SER A 38 8.57 14.53 -22.24
N GLY A 39 7.97 13.34 -22.15
CA GLY A 39 8.67 12.06 -22.17
C GLY A 39 9.19 11.59 -20.82
N ALA A 40 8.96 12.34 -19.73
CA ALA A 40 9.33 11.92 -18.38
C ALA A 40 8.49 10.72 -17.93
N ARG A 41 9.11 9.79 -17.21
CA ARG A 41 8.42 8.66 -16.56
C ARG A 41 8.08 9.03 -15.12
N ILE A 42 6.84 8.79 -14.73
CA ILE A 42 6.31 9.08 -13.40
C ILE A 42 5.54 7.85 -12.94
N LEU A 43 5.88 7.30 -11.78
CA LEU A 43 4.99 6.36 -11.11
C LEU A 43 3.88 7.17 -10.44
N LEU A 44 2.63 6.96 -10.86
CA LEU A 44 1.47 7.67 -10.34
C LEU A 44 0.54 6.68 -9.66
N GLY A 45 0.30 6.88 -8.37
CA GLY A 45 -0.71 6.15 -7.58
C GLY A 45 -1.81 7.09 -7.11
N VAL A 46 -3.07 6.69 -7.24
CA VAL A 46 -4.22 7.46 -6.79
C VAL A 46 -5.20 6.53 -6.06
N VAL A 47 -5.56 6.89 -4.84
CA VAL A 47 -6.68 6.30 -4.09
C VAL A 47 -7.78 7.34 -4.01
N ALA A 48 -8.97 7.01 -4.49
CA ALA A 48 -10.15 7.84 -4.42
C ALA A 48 -11.26 7.07 -3.71
N ASP A 49 -11.79 7.66 -2.66
CA ASP A 49 -12.83 7.12 -1.80
C ASP A 49 -14.11 7.91 -2.10
N GLY A 50 -15.08 7.19 -2.65
CA GLY A 50 -16.34 7.75 -3.09
C GLY A 50 -17.39 7.63 -2.00
N HIS A 51 -17.96 8.74 -1.55
CA HIS A 51 -19.03 8.75 -0.57
C HIS A 51 -20.42 8.84 -1.22
N ALA A 52 -21.41 8.14 -0.64
CA ALA A 52 -22.80 8.11 -1.12
C ALA A 52 -22.96 7.56 -2.56
N MET A 53 -22.43 6.36 -2.79
CA MET A 53 -22.45 5.62 -4.08
C MET A 53 -21.63 6.32 -5.18
N ALA A 54 -20.61 7.11 -4.81
CA ALA A 54 -19.83 7.92 -5.72
C ALA A 54 -18.71 7.18 -6.47
N GLY A 55 -18.83 5.86 -6.70
CA GLY A 55 -17.79 5.08 -7.38
C GLY A 55 -17.49 5.54 -8.81
N GLU A 56 -18.50 6.04 -9.53
CA GLU A 56 -18.30 6.65 -10.84
C GLU A 56 -17.58 8.00 -10.74
N SER A 57 -17.96 8.84 -9.76
CA SER A 57 -17.30 10.14 -9.52
C SER A 57 -15.84 9.95 -9.12
N ALA A 58 -15.55 8.97 -8.27
CA ALA A 58 -14.18 8.59 -7.91
C ALA A 58 -13.36 8.18 -9.15
N GLN A 59 -13.96 7.40 -10.06
CA GLN A 59 -13.30 7.01 -11.30
C GLN A 59 -13.04 8.20 -12.23
N VAL A 60 -14.00 9.14 -12.34
CA VAL A 60 -13.84 10.38 -13.10
C VAL A 60 -12.67 11.19 -12.56
N VAL A 61 -12.59 11.39 -11.24
CA VAL A 61 -11.48 12.12 -10.60
C VAL A 61 -10.13 11.47 -10.93
N ILE A 62 -10.01 10.14 -10.79
CA ILE A 62 -8.78 9.41 -11.15
C ILE A 62 -8.41 9.69 -12.61
N ASN A 63 -9.37 9.58 -13.53
CA ASN A 63 -9.11 9.81 -14.95
C ASN A 63 -8.57 11.22 -15.22
N HIS A 64 -9.14 12.25 -14.57
CA HIS A 64 -8.65 13.63 -14.70
C HIS A 64 -7.23 13.81 -14.16
N VAL A 65 -6.87 13.18 -13.03
CA VAL A 65 -5.50 13.23 -12.49
C VAL A 65 -4.51 12.56 -13.45
N PHE A 66 -4.84 11.36 -13.96
CA PHE A 66 -3.99 10.64 -14.90
C PHE A 66 -3.81 11.41 -16.23
N GLU A 67 -4.88 11.99 -16.76
CA GLU A 67 -4.82 12.81 -17.96
C GLU A 67 -3.99 14.09 -17.75
N ALA A 68 -4.13 14.74 -16.60
CA ALA A 68 -3.31 15.92 -16.27
C ALA A 68 -1.82 15.58 -16.27
N VAL A 69 -1.43 14.44 -15.69
CA VAL A 69 -0.03 13.99 -15.68
C VAL A 69 0.45 13.58 -17.07
N ARG A 70 -0.36 12.82 -17.85
CA ARG A 70 -0.01 12.41 -19.22
C ARG A 70 0.22 13.61 -20.14
N ARG A 71 -0.65 14.61 -20.07
CA ARG A 71 -0.58 15.81 -20.93
C ARG A 71 0.45 16.83 -20.45
N SER A 72 0.92 16.70 -19.21
CA SER A 72 1.85 17.66 -18.62
C SER A 72 3.17 17.72 -19.36
N ARG A 73 3.67 18.95 -19.50
CA ARG A 73 5.07 19.26 -19.81
C ARG A 73 5.77 19.97 -18.63
N ASP A 74 5.02 20.20 -17.55
CA ASP A 74 5.47 20.98 -16.41
C ASP A 74 6.49 20.21 -15.58
N LYS A 75 7.43 20.95 -14.99
CA LYS A 75 8.41 20.39 -14.05
C LYS A 75 7.83 20.25 -12.65
N ASP A 76 6.88 21.11 -12.29
CA ASP A 76 6.18 21.14 -11.01
C ASP A 76 5.02 20.13 -11.01
N LEU A 77 5.25 18.98 -10.39
CA LEU A 77 4.24 17.92 -10.31
C LEU A 77 3.13 18.25 -9.31
N ASN A 78 3.36 19.11 -8.31
CA ASN A 78 2.30 19.49 -7.38
C ASN A 78 1.25 20.35 -8.08
N ALA A 79 1.69 21.29 -8.92
CA ALA A 79 0.78 22.08 -9.75
C ALA A 79 -0.03 21.19 -10.73
N VAL A 80 0.62 20.17 -11.31
CA VAL A 80 -0.05 19.22 -12.22
C VAL A 80 -1.10 18.38 -11.48
N LEU A 81 -0.74 17.80 -10.33
CA LEU A 81 -1.66 17.00 -9.53
C LEU A 81 -2.83 17.85 -9.02
N ARG A 82 -2.56 19.06 -8.54
CA ARG A 82 -3.58 20.03 -8.10
C ARG A 82 -4.59 20.33 -9.20
N ARG A 83 -4.12 20.71 -10.40
CA ARG A 83 -5.01 20.96 -11.55
C ARG A 83 -5.81 19.73 -11.96
N GLY A 84 -5.21 18.53 -11.85
CA GLY A 84 -5.91 17.27 -12.07
C GLY A 84 -7.08 17.08 -11.10
N LEU A 85 -6.87 17.34 -9.81
CA LEU A 85 -7.91 17.28 -8.79
C LEU A 85 -8.97 18.37 -8.95
N GLU A 86 -8.57 19.62 -9.24
CA GLU A 86 -9.51 20.73 -9.51
C GLU A 86 -10.39 20.44 -10.73
N SER A 87 -9.79 19.98 -11.83
CA SER A 87 -10.52 19.58 -13.03
C SER A 87 -11.46 18.40 -12.76
N GLY A 88 -10.99 17.40 -11.99
CA GLY A 88 -11.82 16.29 -11.55
C GLY A 88 -13.02 16.75 -10.70
N SER A 89 -12.80 17.65 -9.75
CA SER A 89 -13.84 18.24 -8.92
C SER A 89 -14.90 18.95 -9.75
N GLN A 90 -14.47 19.77 -10.71
CA GLN A 90 -15.38 20.46 -11.64
C GLN A 90 -16.20 19.48 -12.46
N ALA A 91 -15.60 18.36 -12.90
CA ALA A 91 -16.27 17.34 -13.69
C ALA A 91 -17.30 16.51 -12.91
N ILE A 92 -17.23 16.51 -11.57
CA ILE A 92 -18.19 15.82 -10.70
C ILE A 92 -19.10 16.78 -9.92
N MET A 93 -18.90 18.09 -10.04
CA MET A 93 -19.72 19.09 -9.37
C MET A 93 -21.19 18.97 -9.80
N GLY A 94 -22.09 18.88 -8.81
CA GLY A 94 -23.52 18.68 -9.04
C GLY A 94 -23.91 17.25 -9.44
N LYS A 95 -22.96 16.31 -9.56
CA LYS A 95 -23.26 14.88 -9.62
C LYS A 95 -23.58 14.34 -8.22
N ARG A 96 -24.16 13.15 -8.17
CA ARG A 96 -24.40 12.46 -6.90
C ARG A 96 -23.07 12.03 -6.27
N GLY A 97 -22.95 12.35 -4.98
CA GLY A 97 -21.86 11.92 -4.12
C GLY A 97 -20.59 12.78 -4.21
N GLN A 98 -19.70 12.56 -3.26
CA GLN A 98 -18.49 13.35 -3.04
C GLN A 98 -17.28 12.43 -2.97
N VAL A 99 -16.07 12.96 -3.21
CA VAL A 99 -14.87 12.12 -3.33
C VAL A 99 -13.74 12.65 -2.46
N ALA A 100 -13.24 11.82 -1.54
CA ALA A 100 -11.93 12.00 -0.92
C ALA A 100 -10.87 11.36 -1.83
N VAL A 101 -9.70 11.98 -1.98
CA VAL A 101 -8.68 11.48 -2.90
C VAL A 101 -7.28 11.89 -2.49
N THR A 102 -6.35 10.95 -2.61
CA THR A 102 -4.92 11.19 -2.49
C THR A 102 -4.23 10.68 -3.75
N ALA A 103 -3.49 11.57 -4.40
CA ALA A 103 -2.64 11.26 -5.55
C ALA A 103 -1.17 11.42 -5.16
N LEU A 104 -0.35 10.43 -5.48
CA LEU A 104 1.10 10.39 -5.25
C LEU A 104 1.82 10.19 -6.59
N ALA A 105 2.73 11.09 -6.93
CA ALA A 105 3.60 10.98 -8.08
C ALA A 105 5.06 10.84 -7.64
N ILE A 106 5.77 9.86 -8.19
CA ILE A 106 7.19 9.65 -7.96
C ILE A 106 7.94 9.87 -9.27
N ARG A 107 8.92 10.79 -9.24
CA ARG A 107 9.83 11.07 -10.37
C ARG A 107 11.27 11.03 -9.88
N GLY A 108 12.03 10.05 -10.36
CA GLY A 108 13.40 9.82 -9.88
C GLY A 108 13.39 9.44 -8.40
N ASN A 109 14.06 10.24 -7.57
CA ASN A 109 14.12 10.05 -6.11
C ASN A 109 13.25 11.04 -5.34
N ARG A 110 12.25 11.65 -5.97
CA ARG A 110 11.35 12.58 -5.29
C ARG A 110 9.92 12.13 -5.41
N TYR A 111 9.17 12.33 -4.33
CA TYR A 111 7.74 12.14 -4.30
C TYR A 111 7.01 13.48 -4.16
N HIS A 112 5.85 13.53 -4.79
CA HIS A 112 4.93 14.65 -4.82
C HIS A 112 3.56 14.11 -4.50
N PHE A 113 2.78 14.79 -3.66
CA PHE A 113 1.40 14.39 -3.44
C PHE A 113 0.44 15.56 -3.47
N ALA A 114 -0.80 15.26 -3.83
CA ALA A 114 -1.94 16.14 -3.68
C ALA A 114 -3.09 15.36 -3.05
N SER A 115 -3.73 15.93 -2.04
CA SER A 115 -4.76 15.26 -1.23
C SER A 115 -5.92 16.18 -0.92
N VAL A 116 -7.13 15.61 -0.93
CA VAL A 116 -8.39 16.20 -0.44
C VAL A 116 -9.16 15.12 0.32
N GLY A 117 -9.80 15.46 1.43
CA GLY A 117 -10.58 14.51 2.22
C GLY A 117 -9.75 13.68 3.20
N HIS A 118 -10.27 12.49 3.52
CA HIS A 118 -9.76 11.60 4.58
C HIS A 118 -8.92 10.42 4.11
N THR A 119 -8.68 10.27 2.80
CA THR A 119 -7.68 9.30 2.31
C THR A 119 -6.30 9.66 2.86
N LYS A 120 -5.47 8.66 3.18
CA LYS A 120 -4.18 8.87 3.86
C LYS A 120 -3.01 8.41 3.02
N VAL A 121 -1.87 9.08 3.19
CA VAL A 121 -0.57 8.65 2.66
C VAL A 121 0.48 8.58 3.77
N PHE A 122 1.16 7.45 3.85
CA PHE A 122 2.21 7.17 4.83
C PHE A 122 3.56 6.99 4.14
N LEU A 123 4.61 7.53 4.75
CA LEU A 123 5.99 7.17 4.46
C LEU A 123 6.48 6.23 5.55
N ILE A 124 6.97 5.06 5.16
CA ILE A 124 7.66 4.13 6.03
C ILE A 124 9.15 4.24 5.76
N ARG A 125 9.90 4.62 6.79
CA ARG A 125 11.35 4.76 6.76
C ARG A 125 11.91 4.29 8.09
N GLU A 126 12.94 3.45 8.03
CA GLU A 126 13.64 2.96 9.23
C GLU A 126 12.68 2.35 10.28
N GLY A 127 11.74 1.52 9.82
CA GLY A 127 10.78 0.85 10.70
C GLY A 127 9.73 1.77 11.33
N ARG A 128 9.57 3.01 10.83
CA ARG A 128 8.58 3.97 11.34
C ARG A 128 7.67 4.47 10.24
N ALA A 129 6.36 4.40 10.49
CA ALA A 129 5.37 5.04 9.64
C ALA A 129 5.14 6.49 10.06
N ARG A 130 5.16 7.40 9.08
CA ARG A 130 4.83 8.81 9.23
C ARG A 130 3.70 9.18 8.28
N LEU A 131 2.60 9.67 8.83
CA LEU A 131 1.50 10.24 8.06
C LEU A 131 1.96 11.54 7.40
N LEU A 132 1.74 11.68 6.08
CA LEU A 132 2.18 12.86 5.31
C LEU A 132 1.07 13.89 5.10
N ASN A 133 -0.19 13.48 5.15
CA ASN A 133 -1.36 14.36 5.03
C ASN A 133 -2.24 14.29 6.28
N GLN A 134 -2.69 15.44 6.77
CA GLN A 134 -3.74 15.47 7.79
C GLN A 134 -5.09 15.36 7.07
N GLY A 135 -5.95 14.43 7.50
CA GLY A 135 -7.27 14.26 6.91
C GLY A 135 -8.08 15.55 7.00
N MET A 136 -8.68 15.95 5.88
CA MET A 136 -9.55 17.12 5.78
C MET A 136 -11.01 16.67 5.64
N ASN A 137 -11.95 17.47 6.11
CA ASN A 137 -13.38 17.22 5.91
C ASN A 137 -13.85 17.65 4.52
N ASP A 138 -13.04 18.42 3.79
CA ASP A 138 -13.34 18.86 2.44
C ASP A 138 -13.31 17.67 1.48
N LEU A 139 -14.34 17.55 0.64
CA LEU A 139 -14.45 16.52 -0.39
C LEU A 139 -14.61 17.17 -1.76
N LEU A 140 -14.10 16.51 -2.80
CA LEU A 140 -14.32 16.94 -4.18
C LEU A 140 -15.80 16.77 -4.57
N GLY A 141 -16.28 17.65 -5.43
CA GLY A 141 -17.68 17.69 -5.88
C GLY A 141 -18.63 18.45 -4.96
N ALA A 142 -18.17 18.89 -3.78
CA ALA A 142 -18.87 19.87 -2.95
C ALA A 142 -18.89 21.27 -3.61
N SER A 143 -19.83 22.13 -3.22
CA SER A 143 -19.86 23.52 -3.68
C SER A 143 -18.66 24.30 -3.13
N GLY A 144 -17.77 24.75 -4.03
CA GLY A 144 -16.63 25.60 -3.68
C GLY A 144 -15.32 25.13 -4.31
N SER A 145 -14.24 25.85 -4.01
CA SER A 145 -12.88 25.44 -4.36
C SER A 145 -12.35 24.49 -3.29
N PRO A 146 -12.00 23.23 -3.63
CA PRO A 146 -11.51 22.28 -2.65
C PRO A 146 -10.15 22.72 -2.11
N GLN A 147 -9.93 22.57 -0.80
CA GLN A 147 -8.60 22.76 -0.23
C GLN A 147 -7.73 21.54 -0.56
N ILE A 148 -6.77 21.74 -1.45
CA ILE A 148 -5.84 20.70 -1.87
C ILE A 148 -4.54 20.83 -1.11
N LEU A 149 -4.25 19.85 -0.25
CA LEU A 149 -2.99 19.73 0.44
C LEU A 149 -1.92 19.16 -0.49
N THR A 150 -0.75 19.79 -0.53
CA THR A 150 0.42 19.31 -1.26
C THR A 150 1.67 19.38 -0.38
N ASN A 151 2.73 18.66 -0.74
CA ASN A 151 4.05 18.87 -0.14
C ASN A 151 4.80 20.05 -0.78
N SER A 152 6.12 20.10 -0.55
CA SER A 152 7.00 21.11 -1.16
C SER A 152 6.95 21.06 -2.69
N SER A 153 7.02 22.22 -3.36
CA SER A 153 6.94 22.32 -4.83
C SER A 153 8.06 21.55 -5.55
N GLU A 154 9.22 21.41 -4.91
CA GLU A 154 10.33 20.60 -5.39
C GLU A 154 10.12 19.10 -5.21
N GLY A 155 9.13 18.70 -4.41
CA GLY A 155 8.92 17.35 -3.95
C GLY A 155 9.89 16.95 -2.85
N ASP A 156 9.51 15.98 -2.05
CA ASP A 156 10.34 15.52 -0.93
C ASP A 156 11.17 14.30 -1.35
N LEU A 157 12.29 14.08 -0.65
CA LEU A 157 13.27 13.05 -1.00
C LEU A 157 12.82 11.64 -0.59
N LEU A 158 12.82 10.72 -1.56
CA LEU A 158 12.83 9.28 -1.35
C LEU A 158 14.27 8.76 -1.28
N VAL A 159 14.53 7.93 -0.27
CA VAL A 159 15.77 7.19 -0.12
C VAL A 159 15.53 5.71 -0.44
N PRO A 160 16.55 4.98 -0.93
CA PRO A 160 16.44 3.54 -1.13
C PRO A 160 15.97 2.82 0.15
N GLY A 161 15.02 1.89 0.00
CA GLY A 161 14.39 1.19 1.12
C GLY A 161 13.16 1.89 1.71
N ASP A 162 12.86 3.13 1.31
CA ASP A 162 11.59 3.77 1.65
C ASP A 162 10.41 2.97 1.09
N GLN A 163 9.31 3.00 1.82
CA GLN A 163 8.04 2.44 1.37
C GLN A 163 6.95 3.49 1.55
N MET A 164 5.99 3.52 0.64
CA MET A 164 4.85 4.43 0.70
C MET A 164 3.56 3.63 0.66
N VAL A 165 2.61 4.02 1.51
CA VAL A 165 1.27 3.43 1.54
C VAL A 165 0.24 4.52 1.32
N LEU A 166 -0.64 4.35 0.35
CA LEU A 166 -1.86 5.16 0.22
C LEU A 166 -3.03 4.28 0.65
N ALA A 167 -3.96 4.84 1.41
CA ALA A 167 -5.11 4.11 1.92
C ALA A 167 -6.39 4.95 1.90
N SER A 168 -7.53 4.29 1.64
CA SER A 168 -8.84 4.86 1.97
C SER A 168 -9.03 4.91 3.49
N ASP A 169 -10.05 5.62 3.94
CA ASP A 169 -10.32 5.71 5.36
C ASP A 169 -10.72 4.34 5.94
N GLY A 170 -11.37 3.45 5.18
CA GLY A 170 -11.73 2.10 5.62
C GLY A 170 -10.56 1.28 6.21
N LEU A 171 -9.31 1.55 5.82
CA LEU A 171 -8.14 0.93 6.45
C LEU A 171 -7.79 1.53 7.82
N THR A 172 -8.02 2.82 7.99
CA THR A 172 -7.47 3.63 9.10
C THR A 172 -8.52 4.30 9.98
N ARG A 173 -9.80 4.08 9.67
CA ARG A 173 -10.97 4.54 10.42
C ARG A 173 -10.98 3.79 11.75
N ILE A 174 -11.41 4.51 12.78
CA ILE A 174 -11.56 3.94 14.11
C ILE A 174 -12.77 3.02 14.10
N ASN A 175 -12.57 1.77 14.51
CA ASN A 175 -13.64 0.82 14.74
C ASN A 175 -14.49 1.32 15.93
N PRO A 176 -15.80 1.53 15.75
CA PRO A 176 -16.70 1.97 16.82
C PRO A 176 -16.76 1.01 18.01
N GLU A 177 -16.48 -0.27 17.82
CA GLU A 177 -16.62 -1.30 18.86
C GLU A 177 -15.49 -1.26 19.89
N ASP A 178 -14.24 -1.08 19.45
CA ASP A 178 -13.05 -1.15 20.31
C ASP A 178 -12.27 0.17 20.41
N GLY A 179 -12.66 1.19 19.64
CA GLY A 179 -12.02 2.50 19.63
C GLY A 179 -10.63 2.53 18.99
N LYS A 180 -10.24 1.49 18.25
CA LYS A 180 -8.93 1.38 17.57
C LYS A 180 -9.09 1.47 16.06
N PRO A 181 -8.07 1.95 15.33
CA PRO A 181 -8.09 1.87 13.87
C PRO A 181 -8.12 0.41 13.40
N PHE A 182 -8.80 0.12 12.27
CA PHE A 182 -8.78 -1.22 11.67
C PHE A 182 -7.35 -1.71 11.41
N VAL A 183 -6.47 -0.82 10.93
CA VAL A 183 -5.02 -1.03 10.89
C VAL A 183 -4.32 0.15 11.56
N ASP A 184 -3.56 -0.12 12.62
CA ASP A 184 -2.80 0.93 13.32
C ASP A 184 -1.61 1.35 12.45
N PRO A 185 -1.45 2.66 12.14
CA PRO A 185 -0.29 3.16 11.43
C PRO A 185 1.06 2.73 12.03
N LYS A 186 1.15 2.52 13.35
CA LYS A 186 2.36 2.09 14.03
C LYS A 186 2.80 0.68 13.64
N ASP A 187 1.85 -0.16 13.24
CA ASP A 187 2.09 -1.56 12.88
C ASP A 187 2.39 -1.72 11.39
N LEU A 188 2.10 -0.70 10.56
CA LEU A 188 2.38 -0.70 9.12
C LEU A 188 3.80 -1.17 8.75
N PRO A 189 4.88 -0.74 9.42
CA PRO A 189 6.22 -1.22 9.08
C PRO A 189 6.34 -2.74 9.16
N GLY A 190 5.76 -3.35 10.20
CA GLY A 190 5.79 -4.81 10.40
C GLY A 190 4.96 -5.58 9.36
N TYR A 191 3.92 -4.95 8.78
CA TYR A 191 3.13 -5.58 7.73
C TYR A 191 3.80 -5.55 6.35
N ILE A 192 4.69 -4.58 6.12
CA ILE A 192 5.34 -4.38 4.82
C ILE A 192 6.77 -4.98 4.80
N GLU A 193 7.44 -5.03 5.95
CA GLU A 193 8.78 -5.61 6.06
C GLU A 193 8.79 -7.08 5.60
N GLY A 194 9.78 -7.44 4.77
CA GLY A 194 9.92 -8.80 4.22
C GLY A 194 8.92 -9.19 3.13
N ASN A 195 7.83 -8.43 2.94
CA ASN A 195 6.76 -8.76 2.00
C ASN A 195 6.90 -8.01 0.66
N SER A 196 6.46 -8.64 -0.44
CA SER A 196 6.26 -7.92 -1.70
C SER A 196 5.14 -6.87 -1.53
N PRO A 197 5.07 -5.81 -2.37
CA PRO A 197 4.00 -4.81 -2.26
C PRO A 197 2.59 -5.42 -2.29
N ARG A 198 2.40 -6.49 -3.07
CA ARG A 198 1.11 -7.18 -3.17
C ARG A 198 0.77 -7.94 -1.89
N GLU A 199 1.72 -8.69 -1.35
CA GLU A 199 1.52 -9.42 -0.09
C GLU A 199 1.25 -8.45 1.06
N ALA A 200 2.01 -7.35 1.15
CA ALA A 200 1.78 -6.31 2.15
C ALA A 200 0.38 -5.68 2.02
N ALA A 201 -0.06 -5.36 0.80
CA ALA A 201 -1.41 -4.84 0.55
C ALA A 201 -2.50 -5.83 0.97
N ARG A 202 -2.36 -7.11 0.61
CA ARG A 202 -3.29 -8.17 1.00
C ARG A 202 -3.32 -8.38 2.50
N HIS A 203 -2.16 -8.41 3.14
CA HIS A 203 -2.04 -8.58 4.58
C HIS A 203 -2.79 -7.48 5.34
N MET A 204 -2.61 -6.22 4.93
CA MET A 204 -3.34 -5.08 5.52
C MET A 204 -4.86 -5.20 5.34
N ILE A 205 -5.33 -5.62 4.15
CA ILE A 205 -6.76 -5.87 3.92
C ILE A 205 -7.26 -7.03 4.78
N SER A 206 -6.52 -8.13 4.88
CA SER A 206 -6.88 -9.27 5.72
C SER A 206 -6.99 -8.90 7.20
N ILE A 207 -6.14 -8.01 7.69
CA ILE A 207 -6.25 -7.47 9.07
C ILE A 207 -7.52 -6.64 9.22
N ALA A 208 -7.82 -5.73 8.28
CA ALA A 208 -9.04 -4.93 8.33
C ALA A 208 -10.31 -5.81 8.27
N MET A 209 -10.30 -6.83 7.41
CA MET A 209 -11.39 -7.82 7.33
C MET A 209 -11.55 -8.61 8.62
N GLY A 210 -10.46 -9.08 9.21
CA GLY A 210 -10.50 -9.83 10.47
C GLY A 210 -10.95 -8.98 11.67
N ARG A 211 -11.08 -7.66 11.50
CA ARG A 211 -11.64 -6.72 12.47
C ARG A 211 -13.02 -6.20 12.04
N ASP A 212 -13.68 -6.89 11.12
CA ASP A 212 -15.05 -6.60 10.65
C ASP A 212 -15.21 -5.18 10.08
N VAL A 213 -14.28 -4.78 9.21
CA VAL A 213 -14.39 -3.51 8.48
C VAL A 213 -15.73 -3.39 7.76
N ASP A 214 -16.42 -2.28 8.02
CA ASP A 214 -17.77 -1.98 7.58
C ASP A 214 -17.80 -1.02 6.38
N ASP A 215 -16.62 -0.64 5.87
CA ASP A 215 -16.43 0.26 4.73
C ASP A 215 -15.62 -0.38 3.59
N ASN A 216 -15.57 0.28 2.44
CA ASN A 216 -14.65 -0.05 1.37
C ASN A 216 -13.21 0.19 1.81
N VAL A 217 -12.33 -0.75 1.46
CA VAL A 217 -10.91 -0.67 1.81
C VAL A 217 -10.09 -0.71 0.54
N SER A 218 -9.23 0.28 0.35
CA SER A 218 -8.34 0.37 -0.79
C SER A 218 -6.94 0.75 -0.34
N VAL A 219 -5.94 0.01 -0.82
CA VAL A 219 -4.55 0.22 -0.43
C VAL A 219 -3.65 0.15 -1.64
N ILE A 220 -2.74 1.12 -1.76
CA ILE A 220 -1.56 1.04 -2.64
C ILE A 220 -0.33 0.90 -1.77
N VAL A 221 0.55 -0.03 -2.12
CA VAL A 221 1.91 -0.15 -1.54
C VAL A 221 2.93 0.11 -2.64
N ILE A 222 3.88 0.99 -2.36
CA ILE A 222 5.02 1.29 -3.24
C ILE A 222 6.30 1.08 -2.44
N GLN A 223 7.25 0.33 -3.00
CA GLN A 223 8.56 0.08 -2.42
C GLN A 223 9.65 0.68 -3.30
N VAL A 224 10.47 1.56 -2.72
CA VAL A 224 11.65 2.13 -3.37
C VAL A 224 12.79 1.12 -3.22
N PRO A 225 13.38 0.61 -4.32
CA PRO A 225 14.34 -0.48 -4.23
C PRO A 225 15.54 -0.09 -3.38
N GLY A 226 15.84 -0.91 -2.37
CA GLY A 226 17.02 -0.76 -1.53
C GLY A 226 18.31 -0.91 -2.32
N SER A 227 19.40 -0.28 -1.86
CA SER A 227 20.74 -0.48 -2.43
C SER A 227 21.37 -1.81 -1.98
N GLU A 228 20.60 -2.91 -1.90
CA GLU A 228 21.08 -4.19 -1.36
C GLU A 228 22.27 -4.76 -2.13
N LYS A 229 22.43 -4.36 -3.40
CA LYS A 229 23.60 -4.74 -4.21
C LYS A 229 24.92 -4.19 -3.66
N ALA A 230 24.91 -3.05 -2.95
CA ALA A 230 26.14 -2.45 -2.44
C ALA A 230 26.61 -3.08 -1.11
N LEU A 231 25.69 -3.57 -0.28
CA LEU A 231 26.06 -4.16 1.02
C LEU A 231 26.60 -5.59 0.85
N ARG A 232 25.97 -6.42 -0.01
CA ARG A 232 26.45 -7.79 -0.29
C ARG A 232 27.89 -7.84 -0.83
N TRP A 233 28.32 -6.84 -1.61
CA TRP A 233 29.68 -6.79 -2.15
C TRP A 233 30.73 -6.44 -1.10
N ARG A 234 30.42 -5.62 -0.08
CA ARG A 234 31.38 -5.27 1.00
C ARG A 234 31.69 -6.44 1.92
N TRP A 235 30.69 -7.27 2.23
CA TRP A 235 30.90 -8.51 3.00
C TRP A 235 31.56 -9.61 2.15
N ALA A 236 31.30 -9.67 0.84
CA ALA A 236 31.98 -10.62 -0.05
C ALA A 236 33.50 -10.39 -0.08
N TYR A 237 33.98 -9.15 -0.16
CA TYR A 237 35.41 -8.86 -0.13
C TYR A 237 36.09 -9.10 1.22
N ALA A 238 35.36 -9.02 2.34
CA ALA A 238 35.88 -9.34 3.66
C ALA A 238 35.80 -10.85 3.98
N ALA A 239 34.77 -11.53 3.49
CA ALA A 239 34.53 -12.96 3.73
C ALA A 239 35.44 -13.87 2.91
N ILE A 240 35.88 -13.46 1.71
CA ILE A 240 36.80 -14.25 0.88
C ILE A 240 38.17 -14.45 1.57
N PRO A 241 38.89 -13.40 2.05
CA PRO A 241 40.15 -13.60 2.75
C PRO A 241 39.98 -14.24 4.13
N ALA A 242 38.89 -13.94 4.86
CA ALA A 242 38.61 -14.57 6.16
C ALA A 242 38.30 -16.07 6.02
N GLY A 243 37.51 -16.46 5.02
CA GLY A 243 37.20 -17.85 4.71
C GLY A 243 38.42 -18.65 4.26
N LEU A 244 39.28 -18.05 3.41
CA LEU A 244 40.55 -18.65 3.00
C LEU A 244 41.50 -18.85 4.19
N ALA A 245 41.61 -17.87 5.09
CA ALA A 245 42.44 -17.99 6.29
C ALA A 245 41.94 -19.10 7.23
N LEU A 246 40.61 -19.23 7.39
CA LEU A 246 39.99 -20.26 8.24
C LEU A 246 40.16 -21.67 7.66
N ILE A 247 40.09 -21.83 6.35
CA ILE A 247 40.34 -23.11 5.67
C ILE A 247 41.81 -23.51 5.81
N VAL A 248 42.75 -22.58 5.60
CA VAL A 248 44.19 -22.83 5.80
C VAL A 248 44.49 -23.20 7.25
N PHE A 249 43.86 -22.51 8.21
CA PHE A 249 44.01 -22.79 9.64
C PHE A 249 43.42 -24.15 10.04
N ALA A 250 42.25 -24.53 9.51
CA ALA A 250 41.64 -25.83 9.75
C ALA A 250 42.44 -27.00 9.13
N LEU A 251 43.04 -26.79 7.94
CA LEU A 251 43.95 -27.75 7.30
C LEU A 251 45.26 -27.92 8.08
N LEU A 252 45.81 -26.85 8.65
CA LEU A 252 47.00 -26.90 9.51
C LEU A 252 46.73 -27.60 10.85
N LEU A 253 45.49 -27.57 11.35
CA LEU A 253 45.07 -28.18 12.62
C LEU A 253 44.45 -29.58 12.47
N GLY A 254 44.30 -30.10 11.24
CA GLY A 254 43.77 -31.45 11.00
C GLY A 254 42.31 -31.64 11.43
N LEU A 255 41.51 -30.58 11.48
CA LEU A 255 40.11 -30.66 11.92
C LEU A 255 39.22 -31.20 10.78
N PRO A 256 38.42 -32.26 11.00
CA PRO A 256 37.46 -32.73 10.00
C PRO A 256 36.33 -31.71 9.84
N PRO A 257 35.78 -31.55 8.62
CA PRO A 257 34.68 -30.61 8.39
C PRO A 257 33.42 -31.04 9.16
N SER A 258 32.88 -30.15 9.99
CA SER A 258 31.61 -30.39 10.68
C SER A 258 30.47 -30.36 9.67
N LYS A 259 29.70 -31.46 9.58
CA LYS A 259 28.37 -31.43 8.97
C LYS A 259 27.46 -30.63 9.90
N GLY A 260 27.36 -29.34 9.65
CA GLY A 260 26.40 -28.47 10.31
C GLY A 260 25.06 -28.57 9.59
N ASP A 261 24.18 -29.43 10.08
CA ASP A 261 22.77 -29.40 9.69
C ASP A 261 22.13 -28.16 10.33
N VAL A 262 22.23 -27.01 9.67
CA VAL A 262 21.48 -25.83 10.04
C VAL A 262 20.10 -25.97 9.39
N ALA A 263 19.14 -26.46 10.15
CA ALA A 263 17.74 -26.43 9.75
C ALA A 263 17.33 -24.96 9.54
N PRO A 264 16.80 -24.56 8.37
CA PRO A 264 16.32 -23.21 8.16
C PRO A 264 15.12 -22.95 9.09
N ALA A 265 15.05 -21.74 9.64
CA ALA A 265 13.89 -21.31 10.40
C ALA A 265 12.61 -21.41 9.54
N PRO A 266 11.46 -21.78 10.12
CA PRO A 266 10.22 -21.89 9.38
C PRO A 266 9.86 -20.54 8.74
N ILE A 267 9.58 -20.57 7.44
CA ILE A 267 9.09 -19.42 6.69
C ILE A 267 7.63 -19.21 7.11
N ASP A 268 7.35 -18.09 7.77
CA ASP A 268 5.98 -17.62 8.00
C ASP A 268 5.47 -16.99 6.71
N TYR A 269 4.50 -17.64 6.09
CA TYR A 269 3.95 -17.22 4.80
C TYR A 269 2.81 -16.19 4.92
N GLY A 270 2.46 -15.75 6.14
CA GLY A 270 1.43 -14.71 6.34
C GLY A 270 0.02 -15.13 5.91
N TYR A 271 -0.24 -16.44 5.75
CA TYR A 271 -1.58 -16.96 5.45
C TYR A 271 -2.30 -17.35 6.75
N GLY A 272 -3.49 -16.79 6.96
CA GLY A 272 -4.49 -17.40 7.84
C GLY A 272 -5.16 -18.55 7.11
N VAL A 273 -4.87 -19.79 7.50
CA VAL A 273 -5.62 -20.96 7.01
C VAL A 273 -6.79 -21.20 7.95
N ILE A 274 -8.02 -21.16 7.43
CA ILE A 274 -9.20 -21.65 8.17
C ILE A 274 -9.08 -23.17 8.24
N LEU A 275 -8.54 -23.70 9.34
CA LEU A 275 -8.29 -25.14 9.51
C LEU A 275 -9.58 -25.94 9.71
N SER A 276 -10.60 -25.30 10.28
CA SER A 276 -11.94 -25.87 10.44
C SER A 276 -12.94 -24.74 10.66
N GLY A 277 -14.13 -24.85 10.07
CA GLY A 277 -15.23 -23.91 10.28
C GLY A 277 -16.58 -24.61 10.20
N SER A 278 -17.62 -23.99 10.73
CA SER A 278 -19.00 -24.45 10.57
C SER A 278 -19.81 -23.35 9.92
N ALA A 279 -20.54 -23.67 8.85
CA ALA A 279 -21.48 -22.75 8.23
C ALA A 279 -22.86 -22.89 8.91
N PHE A 280 -23.49 -21.76 9.21
CA PHE A 280 -24.85 -21.70 9.74
C PHE A 280 -25.72 -20.90 8.78
N ILE A 281 -26.96 -21.33 8.57
CA ILE A 281 -28.02 -20.50 7.98
C ILE A 281 -28.91 -20.06 9.13
N GLN A 282 -29.20 -18.76 9.19
CA GLN A 282 -30.15 -18.19 10.13
C GLN A 282 -31.44 -17.86 9.37
N THR A 283 -32.58 -18.39 9.84
CA THR A 283 -33.88 -18.05 9.26
C THR A 283 -34.31 -16.65 9.69
N ALA A 284 -35.28 -16.06 8.98
CA ALA A 284 -35.84 -14.75 9.33
C ALA A 284 -36.50 -14.71 10.72
N GLU A 285 -36.78 -15.86 11.31
CA GLU A 285 -37.34 -16.06 12.66
C GLU A 285 -36.23 -16.22 13.73
N GLY A 286 -34.95 -16.14 13.34
CA GLY A 286 -33.81 -16.16 14.24
C GLY A 286 -33.24 -17.54 14.57
N GLU A 287 -33.80 -18.63 14.03
CA GLU A 287 -33.26 -19.97 14.23
C GLU A 287 -31.99 -20.21 13.39
N SER A 288 -30.88 -20.53 14.08
CA SER A 288 -29.62 -20.90 13.44
C SER A 288 -29.52 -22.41 13.27
N ARG A 289 -29.35 -22.88 12.03
CA ARG A 289 -29.12 -24.30 11.72
C ARG A 289 -27.74 -24.49 11.10
N ARG A 290 -26.94 -25.41 11.66
CA ARG A 290 -25.64 -25.79 11.08
C ARG A 290 -25.86 -26.52 9.76
N VAL A 291 -25.28 -26.01 8.69
CA VAL A 291 -25.50 -26.47 7.31
C VAL A 291 -24.39 -27.40 6.89
N ASP A 292 -23.13 -27.07 7.21
CA ASP A 292 -21.99 -27.93 6.87
C ASP A 292 -20.73 -27.64 7.70
N LYS A 293 -19.77 -28.58 7.68
CA LYS A 293 -18.39 -28.37 8.14
C LYS A 293 -17.55 -27.94 6.93
N LEU A 294 -16.92 -26.77 7.02
CA LEU A 294 -15.86 -26.39 6.09
C LEU A 294 -14.69 -27.37 6.30
N GLY A 295 -14.29 -28.04 5.21
CA GLY A 295 -13.40 -29.21 5.24
C GLY A 295 -12.08 -28.97 5.97
N THR A 296 -11.57 -30.03 6.61
CA THR A 296 -10.28 -30.06 7.30
C THR A 296 -9.16 -30.46 6.33
N ILE A 297 -8.08 -29.68 6.29
CA ILE A 297 -6.82 -30.10 5.68
C ILE A 297 -6.06 -30.91 6.74
N PRO A 298 -5.79 -32.22 6.53
CA PRO A 298 -5.03 -33.00 7.48
C PRO A 298 -3.59 -32.47 7.56
N PRO A 299 -2.95 -32.47 8.74
CA PRO A 299 -1.55 -32.12 8.84
C PRO A 299 -0.73 -33.07 7.96
N MET A 300 0.10 -32.52 7.07
CA MET A 300 1.07 -33.32 6.33
C MET A 300 2.05 -33.93 7.33
N ALA A 301 2.11 -35.27 7.36
CA ALA A 301 3.17 -35.96 8.07
C ALA A 301 4.51 -35.61 7.40
N ILE A 302 5.40 -35.00 8.16
CA ILE A 302 6.79 -34.71 7.77
C ILE A 302 7.65 -35.90 8.18
#